data_AF-A0A425W394-F1
#
_entry.id   AF-A0A425W394-F1
#
_cell.length_a   1.000
_cell.length_b   1.000
_cell.length_c   1.000
_cell.angle_alpha   90.00
_cell.angle_beta   90.00
_cell.angle_gamma   90.00
#
_symmetry.space_group_name_H-M   'P 1'
#
loop_
_entity.id
_entity.type
_entity.pdbx_description
1 polymer ?
#
loop_
_entity_poly.entity_id
_entity_poly.type
_entity_poly.pdbx_seq_one_letter_code
_entity_poly.pdbx_strand_id
1 'polypeptide(L)'
;MNKKNLNPETIIEDFLNSRKRHLYFENKRIADIYDRVPALKAVENERNAAGARQVQARLAGDPDALPNYHKKLAELNTRRAEIMQAHHLTAADFEIHYLCPDCHDTGYQGRAVCHCLKQALTDAAFSRFDLSPRARLENFDTFELKYYTDDKPEHGPSPRRYMAAMKQLMMNYCADFEAQHDNYLFYGAPGLGKTFLSNCVANALIEKGKNVIYITAEHLINLVREAVRDGNDRTLSDSLSDCDLLIIDDLGAEYQTAFSDDQLFQIINDRILGDGPMLISSNLSPKQIQTRYNTRLASRMIGHFKALHFVGTDIRMIKKGMAHQ
;
A
#
# COMPACT_ATOMS: atom_id res chain seq x y z
N MET A 1 -20.79 -6.92 0.77
CA MET A 1 -20.06 -5.85 1.49
C MET A 1 -19.72 -4.78 0.45
N ASN A 2 -20.16 -3.54 0.68
CA ASN A 2 -20.01 -2.43 -0.27
C ASN A 2 -18.54 -2.25 -0.66
N LYS A 3 -18.23 -2.50 -1.94
CA LYS A 3 -16.92 -2.25 -2.54
C LYS A 3 -16.69 -0.73 -2.52
N LYS A 4 -16.00 -0.25 -1.49
CA LYS A 4 -15.62 1.17 -1.36
C LYS A 4 -14.77 1.59 -2.55
N ASN A 5 -14.94 2.84 -2.97
CA ASN A 5 -14.27 3.43 -4.12
C ASN A 5 -12.74 3.34 -4.02
N LEU A 6 -12.10 3.15 -5.20
CA LEU A 6 -10.68 2.84 -5.38
C LEU A 6 -9.74 4.04 -5.24
N ASN A 7 -10.31 5.24 -5.19
CA ASN A 7 -9.56 6.47 -5.23
C ASN A 7 -8.63 6.59 -3.98
N PRO A 8 -7.32 6.85 -4.17
CA PRO A 8 -6.41 7.21 -3.08
C PRO A 8 -7.00 8.26 -2.13
N GLU A 9 -7.79 9.20 -2.63
CA GLU A 9 -8.51 10.18 -1.82
C GLU A 9 -9.49 9.54 -0.85
N THR A 10 -10.24 8.50 -1.25
CA THR A 10 -11.16 7.77 -0.38
C THR A 10 -10.41 6.97 0.69
N ILE A 11 -9.25 6.40 0.35
CA ILE A 11 -8.42 5.67 1.33
C ILE A 11 -7.83 6.65 2.34
N ILE A 12 -7.33 7.80 1.88
CA ILE A 12 -6.86 8.88 2.73
C ILE A 12 -8.00 9.38 3.62
N GLU A 13 -9.19 9.59 3.06
CA GLU A 13 -10.37 10.03 3.80
C GLU A 13 -10.76 9.01 4.89
N ASP A 14 -10.85 7.73 4.56
CA ASP A 14 -11.15 6.66 5.51
C ASP A 14 -10.09 6.58 6.61
N PHE A 15 -8.81 6.67 6.24
CA PHE A 15 -7.70 6.74 7.18
C PHE A 15 -7.87 7.93 8.13
N LEU A 16 -8.04 9.13 7.60
CA LEU A 16 -8.20 10.36 8.39
C LEU A 16 -9.45 10.30 9.27
N ASN A 17 -10.54 9.70 8.80
CA ASN A 17 -11.76 9.51 9.59
C ASN A 17 -11.54 8.52 10.74
N SER A 18 -10.79 7.44 10.51
CA SER A 18 -10.38 6.52 11.58
C SER A 18 -9.53 7.23 12.64
N ARG A 19 -8.56 8.04 12.23
CA ARG A 19 -7.72 8.86 13.11
C ARG A 19 -8.52 9.89 13.92
N LYS A 20 -9.42 10.64 13.27
CA LYS A 20 -10.35 11.58 13.92
C LYS A 20 -11.23 10.87 14.96
N ARG A 21 -11.74 9.69 14.63
CA ARG A 21 -12.55 8.88 15.55
C ARG A 21 -11.75 8.45 16.77
N HIS A 22 -10.48 8.06 16.59
CA HIS A 22 -9.59 7.75 17.70
C HIS A 22 -9.39 8.95 18.63
N LEU A 23 -9.05 10.11 18.07
CA LEU A 23 -8.89 11.35 18.84
C LEU A 23 -10.17 11.76 19.56
N TYR A 24 -11.34 11.55 18.97
CA TYR A 24 -12.62 11.77 19.64
C TYR A 24 -12.76 10.90 20.89
N PHE A 25 -12.42 9.61 20.82
CA PHE A 25 -12.51 8.71 21.97
C PHE A 25 -11.49 9.04 23.06
N GLU A 26 -10.26 9.42 22.71
CA GLU A 26 -9.27 9.87 23.71
C GLU A 26 -9.73 11.15 24.43
N ASN A 27 -10.25 12.12 23.70
CA ASN A 27 -10.82 13.33 24.32
C ASN A 27 -12.03 13.01 25.19
N LYS A 28 -12.90 12.10 24.76
CA LYS A 28 -14.04 11.65 25.55
C LYS A 28 -13.59 10.94 26.84
N ARG A 29 -12.58 10.07 26.76
CA ARG A 29 -11.97 9.41 27.93
C ARG A 29 -11.51 10.43 28.98
N ILE A 30 -10.83 11.49 28.53
CA ILE A 30 -10.36 12.58 29.41
C ILE A 30 -11.55 13.36 29.99
N ALA A 31 -12.56 13.69 29.18
CA ALA A 31 -13.78 14.35 29.65
C ALA A 31 -14.53 13.53 30.71
N ASP A 32 -14.62 12.21 30.49
CA ASP A 32 -15.25 11.27 31.42
C ASP A 32 -14.50 11.19 32.77
N ILE A 33 -13.19 11.50 32.81
CA ILE A 33 -12.45 11.65 34.08
C ILE A 33 -12.94 12.90 34.82
N TYR A 34 -13.07 14.03 34.13
CA TYR A 34 -13.56 15.27 34.74
C TYR A 34 -15.01 15.19 35.21
N ASP A 35 -15.85 14.43 34.52
CA ASP A 35 -17.24 14.22 34.92
C ASP A 35 -17.33 13.29 36.14
N ARG A 36 -16.43 12.30 36.27
CA ARG A 36 -16.32 11.44 37.47
C ARG A 36 -15.67 12.13 38.66
N VAL A 37 -14.85 13.15 38.41
CA VAL A 37 -14.16 13.94 39.47
C VAL A 37 -14.50 15.43 39.33
N PRO A 38 -15.73 15.86 39.69
CA PRO A 38 -16.16 17.26 39.56
C PRO A 38 -15.26 18.26 40.30
N ALA A 39 -14.65 17.85 41.41
CA ALA A 39 -13.70 18.67 42.15
C ALA A 39 -12.45 19.03 41.31
N LEU A 40 -11.98 18.09 40.49
CA LEU A 40 -10.87 18.31 39.57
C LEU A 40 -11.28 19.25 38.43
N LYS A 41 -12.48 19.06 37.87
CA LYS A 41 -13.07 19.96 36.86
C LYS A 41 -13.22 21.39 37.38
N ALA A 42 -13.62 21.56 38.65
CA ALA A 42 -13.73 22.86 39.29
C ALA A 42 -12.37 23.57 39.42
N VAL A 43 -11.31 22.84 39.79
CA VAL A 43 -9.94 23.39 39.87
C VAL A 43 -9.44 23.84 38.50
N GLU A 44 -9.69 23.06 37.45
CA GLU A 44 -9.33 23.45 36.06
C GLU A 44 -10.09 24.69 35.57
N ASN A 45 -11.40 24.78 35.86
CA ASN A 45 -12.20 25.96 35.55
C ASN A 45 -11.69 27.19 36.30
N GLU A 46 -11.35 27.05 37.57
CA GLU A 46 -10.79 28.14 38.38
C GLU A 46 -9.42 28.60 37.86
N ARG A 47 -8.57 27.67 37.41
CA ARG A 47 -7.29 27.97 36.77
C ARG A 47 -7.48 28.77 35.48
N ASN A 48 -8.40 28.35 34.62
CA ASN A 48 -8.70 29.05 33.36
C ASN A 48 -9.24 30.47 33.64
N ALA A 49 -10.14 30.62 34.62
CA ALA A 49 -10.65 31.92 35.04
C ALA A 49 -9.58 32.81 35.69
N ALA A 50 -8.63 32.23 36.44
CA ALA A 50 -7.49 32.96 36.99
C ALA A 50 -6.56 33.48 35.88
N GLY A 51 -6.30 32.67 34.84
CA GLY A 51 -5.53 33.08 33.66
C GLY A 51 -6.17 34.26 32.93
N ALA A 52 -7.48 34.18 32.66
CA ALA A 52 -8.21 35.29 32.02
C ALA A 52 -8.18 36.58 32.85
N ARG A 53 -8.38 36.48 34.18
CA ARG A 53 -8.31 37.64 35.10
C ARG A 53 -6.92 38.25 35.14
N GLN A 54 -5.86 37.45 35.07
CA GLN A 54 -4.48 37.94 35.04
C GLN A 54 -4.20 38.79 33.80
N VAL A 55 -4.68 38.38 32.62
CA VAL A 55 -4.55 39.16 31.39
C VAL A 55 -5.25 40.51 31.53
N GLN A 56 -6.48 40.52 32.07
CA GLN A 56 -7.24 41.75 32.30
C GLN A 56 -6.54 42.70 33.29
N ALA A 57 -6.04 42.18 34.42
CA ALA A 57 -5.34 42.98 35.42
C ALA A 57 -4.05 43.62 34.87
N ARG A 58 -3.29 42.88 34.04
CA ARG A 58 -2.11 43.46 33.35
C ARG A 58 -2.49 44.58 32.38
N LEU A 59 -3.56 44.43 31.62
CA LEU A 59 -4.04 45.48 30.71
C LEU A 59 -4.51 46.73 31.47
N ALA A 60 -5.03 46.54 32.69
CA ALA A 60 -5.41 47.62 33.59
C ALA A 60 -4.21 48.27 34.32
N GLY A 61 -2.99 47.81 34.08
CA GLY A 61 -1.77 48.37 34.67
C GLY A 61 -1.49 47.93 36.11
N ASP A 62 -2.12 46.85 36.58
CA ASP A 62 -1.87 46.31 37.93
C ASP A 62 -0.46 45.67 38.01
N PRO A 63 0.47 46.23 38.81
CA PRO A 63 1.82 45.70 38.95
C PRO A 63 1.86 44.34 39.67
N ASP A 64 0.84 44.03 40.48
CA ASP A 64 0.74 42.80 41.26
C ASP A 64 -0.03 41.69 40.54
N ALA A 65 -0.51 41.94 39.31
CA ALA A 65 -1.26 40.97 38.51
C ALA A 65 -0.52 39.64 38.32
N LEU A 66 0.80 39.69 38.06
CA LEU A 66 1.61 38.49 37.83
C LEU A 66 2.00 37.78 39.15
N PRO A 67 2.49 38.48 40.20
CA PRO A 67 2.69 37.88 41.52
C PRO A 67 1.43 37.19 42.09
N ASN A 68 0.28 37.86 42.02
CA ASN A 68 -0.99 37.32 42.51
C ASN A 68 -1.42 36.07 41.73
N TYR A 69 -1.22 36.08 40.41
CA TYR A 69 -1.48 34.90 39.57
C TYR A 69 -0.57 33.72 39.91
N HIS A 70 0.72 33.95 40.14
CA HIS A 70 1.66 32.87 40.53
C HIS A 70 1.28 32.25 41.87
N LYS A 71 0.92 33.07 42.87
CA LYS A 71 0.43 32.58 44.17
C LYS A 71 -0.82 31.72 43.98
N LYS A 72 -1.78 32.22 43.19
CA LYS A 72 -3.02 31.48 42.91
C LYS A 72 -2.76 30.18 42.15
N LEU A 73 -1.82 30.17 41.21
CA LEU A 73 -1.46 28.99 40.44
C LEU A 73 -0.81 27.91 41.33
N ALA A 74 0.04 28.30 42.28
CA ALA A 74 0.63 27.39 43.26
C ALA A 74 -0.45 26.72 44.13
N GLU A 75 -1.40 27.50 44.66
CA GLU A 75 -2.54 26.99 45.44
C GLU A 75 -3.37 25.98 44.62
N LEU A 76 -3.68 26.31 43.36
CA LEU A 76 -4.46 25.44 42.47
C LEU A 76 -3.70 24.16 42.09
N ASN A 77 -2.38 24.24 41.90
CA ASN A 77 -1.55 23.07 41.59
C ASN A 77 -1.47 22.10 42.77
N THR A 78 -1.32 22.60 44.01
CA THR A 78 -1.34 21.75 45.21
C THR A 78 -2.69 21.04 45.34
N ARG A 79 -3.80 21.78 45.23
CA ARG A 79 -5.15 21.21 45.31
C ARG A 79 -5.41 20.19 44.20
N ARG A 80 -4.93 20.45 42.99
CA ARG A 80 -5.00 19.49 41.87
C ARG A 80 -4.27 18.19 42.21
N ALA A 81 -3.05 18.28 42.75
CA ALA A 81 -2.25 17.11 43.10
C ALA A 81 -2.91 16.25 44.19
N GLU A 82 -3.47 16.87 45.22
CA GLU A 82 -4.22 16.18 46.29
C GLU A 82 -5.44 15.43 45.74
N ILE A 83 -6.24 16.09 44.88
CA ILE A 83 -7.40 15.46 44.24
C ILE A 83 -6.96 14.31 43.34
N MET A 84 -5.92 14.49 42.54
CA MET A 84 -5.40 13.42 41.68
C MET A 84 -4.94 12.21 42.49
N GLN A 85 -4.20 12.43 43.58
CA GLN A 85 -3.73 11.36 44.46
C GLN A 85 -4.89 10.61 45.13
N ALA A 86 -5.90 11.34 45.62
CA ALA A 86 -7.07 10.75 46.26
C ALA A 86 -7.92 9.87 45.32
N HIS A 87 -7.87 10.14 44.02
CA HIS A 87 -8.58 9.39 42.99
C HIS A 87 -7.69 8.43 42.18
N HIS A 88 -6.44 8.22 42.63
CA HIS A 88 -5.44 7.38 41.94
C HIS A 88 -5.20 7.78 40.47
N LEU A 89 -5.29 9.07 40.17
CA LEU A 89 -5.04 9.63 38.84
C LEU A 89 -3.61 10.11 38.72
N THR A 90 -3.05 9.93 37.53
CA THR A 90 -1.69 10.30 37.14
C THR A 90 -1.72 11.31 35.99
N ALA A 91 -0.56 11.90 35.65
CA ALA A 91 -0.46 12.78 34.49
C ALA A 91 -0.82 12.06 33.18
N ALA A 92 -0.42 10.78 33.05
CA ALA A 92 -0.67 9.95 31.87
C ALA A 92 -2.18 9.76 31.58
N ASP A 93 -3.04 9.81 32.59
CA ASP A 93 -4.50 9.72 32.40
C ASP A 93 -5.06 10.89 31.58
N PHE A 94 -4.34 12.01 31.49
CA PHE A 94 -4.71 13.20 30.74
C PHE A 94 -3.93 13.37 29.43
N GLU A 95 -3.05 12.43 29.11
CA GLU A 95 -2.30 12.44 27.85
C GLU A 95 -3.16 11.82 26.75
N ILE A 96 -3.05 12.36 25.53
CA ILE A 96 -3.65 11.77 24.34
C ILE A 96 -2.71 10.67 23.86
N HIS A 97 -3.20 9.44 23.84
CA HIS A 97 -2.49 8.37 23.17
C HIS A 97 -2.74 8.49 21.67
N TYR A 98 -1.69 8.69 20.87
CA TYR A 98 -1.80 8.69 19.41
C TYR A 98 -1.61 7.28 18.87
N LEU A 99 -2.36 6.89 17.84
CA LEU A 99 -2.15 5.61 17.16
C LEU A 99 -0.82 5.61 16.38
N CYS A 100 -0.34 6.77 15.94
CA CYS A 100 0.99 6.95 15.36
C CYS A 100 1.73 8.07 16.10
N PRO A 101 2.80 7.74 16.85
CA PRO A 101 3.57 8.73 17.60
C PRO A 101 4.33 9.70 16.68
N ASP A 102 4.67 9.26 15.48
CA ASP A 102 5.52 10.00 14.54
C ASP A 102 4.82 11.16 13.83
N CYS A 103 3.52 11.06 13.60
CA CYS A 103 2.72 12.11 12.95
C CYS A 103 1.57 12.63 13.81
N HIS A 104 1.44 12.13 15.04
CA HIS A 104 0.30 12.41 15.93
C HIS A 104 -1.04 12.26 15.21
N ASP A 105 -1.20 11.14 14.50
CA ASP A 105 -2.40 10.76 13.74
C ASP A 105 -2.80 11.67 12.58
N THR A 106 -1.94 12.60 12.16
CA THR A 106 -2.18 13.43 10.97
C THR A 106 -1.97 12.67 9.66
N GLY A 107 -1.14 11.62 9.67
CA GLY A 107 -0.70 10.90 8.47
C GLY A 107 0.44 11.59 7.71
N TYR A 108 0.94 12.74 8.19
CA TYR A 108 1.97 13.53 7.51
C TYR A 108 3.07 13.98 8.48
N GLN A 109 4.29 14.10 7.97
CA GLN A 109 5.43 14.73 8.65
C GLN A 109 5.86 15.94 7.83
N GLY A 110 5.27 17.09 8.13
CA GLY A 110 5.39 18.29 7.30
C GLY A 110 4.73 18.09 5.94
N ARG A 111 5.53 18.07 4.87
CA ARG A 111 5.05 17.81 3.50
C ARG A 111 5.16 16.33 3.09
N ALA A 112 5.85 15.50 3.88
CA ALA A 112 6.05 14.10 3.57
C ALA A 112 4.90 13.25 4.12
N VAL A 113 4.50 12.22 3.38
CA VAL A 113 3.54 11.21 3.84
C VAL A 113 4.20 10.37 4.94
N CYS A 114 3.56 10.24 6.09
CA CYS A 114 4.05 9.43 7.20
C CYS A 114 3.96 7.93 6.88
N HIS A 115 4.83 7.13 7.49
CA HIS A 115 4.85 5.68 7.32
C HIS A 115 3.50 5.02 7.62
N CYS A 116 2.70 5.54 8.55
CA CYS A 116 1.40 4.96 8.92
C CYS A 116 0.32 5.16 7.82
N LEU A 117 0.36 6.30 7.11
CA LEU A 117 -0.53 6.55 5.98
C LEU A 117 -0.02 5.80 4.74
N LYS A 118 1.30 5.75 4.52
CA LYS A 118 1.91 4.87 3.51
C LYS A 118 1.48 3.43 3.72
N GLN A 119 1.54 2.92 4.95
CA GLN A 119 1.12 1.57 5.29
C GLN A 119 -0.36 1.35 5.03
N ALA A 120 -1.24 2.31 5.35
CA ALA A 120 -2.67 2.19 5.07
C ALA A 120 -3.00 2.20 3.57
N LEU A 121 -2.31 3.04 2.79
CA LEU A 121 -2.40 3.06 1.32
C LEU A 121 -1.91 1.74 0.73
N THR A 122 -0.78 1.26 1.25
CA THR A 122 -0.16 -0.02 0.90
C THR A 122 -1.12 -1.17 1.22
N ASP A 123 -1.63 -1.25 2.45
CA ASP A 123 -2.59 -2.28 2.88
C ASP A 123 -3.87 -2.24 2.06
N ALA A 124 -4.37 -1.06 1.72
CA ALA A 124 -5.53 -0.91 0.84
C ALA A 124 -5.22 -1.41 -0.58
N ALA A 125 -4.03 -1.12 -1.12
CA ALA A 125 -3.59 -1.66 -2.41
C ALA A 125 -3.47 -3.21 -2.38
N PHE A 126 -2.87 -3.77 -1.31
CA PHE A 126 -2.73 -5.21 -1.10
C PHE A 126 -4.05 -5.93 -0.80
N SER A 127 -5.06 -5.24 -0.25
CA SER A 127 -6.35 -5.85 0.09
C SER A 127 -7.28 -6.08 -1.12
N ARG A 128 -6.88 -5.60 -2.30
CA ARG A 128 -7.80 -5.48 -3.44
C ARG A 128 -7.65 -6.55 -4.50
N PHE A 129 -6.48 -7.17 -4.65
CA PHE A 129 -6.24 -8.20 -5.66
C PHE A 129 -5.13 -9.16 -5.21
N ASP A 130 -4.84 -10.21 -5.99
CA ASP A 130 -4.22 -11.51 -5.61
C ASP A 130 -2.83 -11.49 -4.94
N LEU A 131 -2.30 -10.33 -4.57
CA LEU A 131 -1.09 -10.21 -3.75
C LEU A 131 -1.33 -10.81 -2.37
N SER A 132 -0.87 -12.04 -2.19
CA SER A 132 -0.86 -12.69 -0.89
C SER A 132 -0.04 -11.89 0.14
N PRO A 133 -0.31 -12.00 1.45
CA PRO A 133 0.55 -11.40 2.49
C PRO A 133 2.03 -11.80 2.37
N ARG A 134 2.32 -12.98 1.78
CA ARG A 134 3.69 -13.43 1.51
C ARG A 134 4.38 -12.61 0.44
N ALA A 135 3.64 -12.08 -0.54
CA ALA A 135 4.20 -11.23 -1.59
C ALA A 135 4.92 -10.00 -1.01
N ARG A 136 4.49 -9.50 0.16
CA ARG A 136 5.16 -8.38 0.87
C ARG A 136 6.60 -8.67 1.29
N LEU A 137 6.96 -9.94 1.42
CA LEU A 137 8.32 -10.37 1.79
C LEU A 137 9.21 -10.60 0.54
N GLU A 138 8.61 -10.60 -0.65
CA GLU A 138 9.30 -10.85 -1.93
C GLU A 138 9.74 -9.52 -2.53
N ASN A 139 11.03 -9.21 -2.45
CA ASN A 139 11.60 -7.97 -2.97
C ASN A 139 12.93 -8.26 -3.67
N PHE A 140 13.51 -7.23 -4.29
CA PHE A 140 14.76 -7.42 -5.02
C PHE A 140 15.89 -7.94 -4.12
N ASP A 141 15.94 -7.62 -2.84
CA ASP A 141 16.97 -8.14 -1.92
C ASP A 141 16.76 -9.62 -1.60
N THR A 142 15.51 -10.07 -1.50
CA THR A 142 15.16 -11.49 -1.26
C THR A 142 15.12 -12.32 -2.55
N PHE A 143 15.33 -11.72 -3.73
CA PHE A 143 15.55 -12.41 -4.99
C PHE A 143 16.95 -13.04 -5.03
N GLU A 144 17.06 -14.28 -4.55
CA GLU A 144 18.32 -15.00 -4.41
C GLU A 144 18.78 -15.67 -5.72
N LEU A 145 19.88 -15.18 -6.28
CA LEU A 145 20.47 -15.71 -7.52
C LEU A 145 21.11 -17.11 -7.35
N LYS A 146 21.34 -17.56 -6.12
CA LYS A 146 21.96 -18.85 -5.80
C LYS A 146 21.16 -20.05 -6.34
N TYR A 147 19.85 -19.87 -6.57
CA TYR A 147 18.98 -20.92 -7.09
C TYR A 147 19.09 -21.14 -8.60
N TYR A 148 19.81 -20.28 -9.31
CA TYR A 148 20.07 -20.43 -10.74
C TYR A 148 21.48 -20.96 -10.97
N THR A 149 21.67 -21.86 -11.94
CA THR A 149 22.98 -22.44 -12.26
C THR A 149 23.88 -21.44 -13.03
N ASP A 150 25.20 -21.58 -12.83
CA ASP A 150 26.24 -20.92 -13.64
C ASP A 150 26.60 -21.72 -14.90
N ASP A 151 26.02 -22.90 -15.09
CA ASP A 151 26.25 -23.72 -16.28
C ASP A 151 25.86 -22.93 -17.53
N LYS A 152 26.80 -22.83 -18.45
CA LYS A 152 26.62 -22.08 -19.67
C LYS A 152 25.88 -22.95 -20.70
N PRO A 153 24.70 -22.54 -21.18
CA PRO A 153 24.04 -23.25 -22.27
C PRO A 153 24.85 -23.14 -23.56
N GLU A 154 24.53 -23.99 -24.55
CA GLU A 154 25.15 -23.98 -25.88
C GLU A 154 25.11 -22.58 -26.53
N HIS A 155 24.03 -21.83 -26.28
CA HIS A 155 23.87 -20.46 -26.74
C HIS A 155 23.40 -19.55 -25.59
N GLY A 156 24.08 -18.41 -25.43
CA GLY A 156 23.71 -17.36 -24.48
C GLY A 156 24.45 -17.42 -23.13
N PRO A 157 24.06 -16.55 -22.19
CA PRO A 157 24.61 -16.53 -20.83
C PRO A 157 24.06 -17.68 -19.97
N SER A 158 24.77 -18.04 -18.91
CA SER A 158 24.27 -18.93 -17.85
C SER A 158 22.95 -18.39 -17.26
N PRO A 159 22.03 -19.25 -16.80
CA PRO A 159 20.80 -18.83 -16.12
C PRO A 159 21.03 -17.82 -15.00
N ARG A 160 22.04 -18.01 -14.14
CA ARG A 160 22.35 -17.06 -13.05
C ARG A 160 22.68 -15.67 -13.55
N ARG A 161 23.62 -15.55 -14.49
CA ARG A 161 23.99 -14.26 -15.11
C ARG A 161 22.81 -13.61 -15.84
N TYR A 162 21.97 -14.41 -16.52
CA TYR A 162 20.80 -13.88 -17.22
C TYR A 162 19.77 -13.32 -16.25
N MET A 163 19.45 -14.06 -15.18
CA MET A 163 18.52 -13.61 -14.14
C MET A 163 19.07 -12.43 -13.34
N ALA A 164 20.39 -12.33 -13.15
CA ALA A 164 21.01 -11.15 -12.54
C ALA A 164 20.81 -9.88 -13.40
N ALA A 165 20.99 -9.99 -14.72
CA ALA A 165 20.73 -8.88 -15.64
C ALA A 165 19.24 -8.50 -15.67
N MET A 166 18.35 -9.50 -15.63
CA MET A 166 16.90 -9.28 -15.59
C MET A 166 16.46 -8.60 -14.29
N LYS A 167 16.99 -9.04 -13.15
CA LYS A 167 16.80 -8.39 -11.84
C LYS A 167 17.23 -6.92 -11.91
N GLN A 168 18.42 -6.65 -12.42
CA GLN A 168 18.92 -5.27 -12.54
C GLN A 168 18.07 -4.42 -13.49
N LEU A 169 17.63 -4.99 -14.62
CA LEU A 169 16.72 -4.32 -15.55
C LEU A 169 15.43 -3.91 -14.86
N MET A 170 14.81 -4.80 -14.08
CA MET A 170 13.58 -4.50 -13.34
C MET A 170 13.80 -3.51 -12.19
N MET A 171 14.95 -3.56 -11.52
CA MET A 171 15.32 -2.54 -10.54
C MET A 171 15.43 -1.15 -11.18
N ASN A 172 16.06 -1.05 -12.36
CA ASN A 172 16.17 0.21 -13.10
C ASN A 172 14.81 0.68 -13.61
N TYR A 173 13.97 -0.24 -14.10
CA TYR A 173 12.58 0.05 -14.49
C TYR A 173 11.78 0.66 -13.34
N CYS A 174 11.87 0.07 -12.14
CA CYS A 174 11.24 0.65 -10.95
C CYS A 174 11.87 1.99 -10.55
N ALA A 175 13.19 2.14 -10.70
CA ALA A 175 13.91 3.38 -10.38
C ALA A 175 13.41 4.56 -11.22
N ASP A 176 13.30 4.36 -12.53
CA ASP A 176 13.00 5.38 -13.55
C ASP A 176 11.56 5.24 -14.12
N PHE A 177 10.62 4.74 -13.30
CA PHE A 177 9.27 4.37 -13.75
C PHE A 177 8.51 5.51 -14.46
N GLU A 178 8.68 6.77 -14.02
CA GLU A 178 8.05 7.92 -14.67
C GLU A 178 8.56 8.20 -16.09
N ALA A 179 9.79 7.78 -16.39
CA ALA A 179 10.46 8.04 -17.66
C ALA A 179 10.38 6.85 -18.63
N GLN A 180 9.86 5.70 -18.17
CA GLN A 180 9.81 4.46 -18.95
C GLN A 180 8.40 3.87 -18.95
N HIS A 181 7.79 3.77 -20.12
CA HIS A 181 6.45 3.18 -20.31
C HIS A 181 6.50 1.81 -20.99
N ASP A 182 7.60 1.07 -20.80
CA ASP A 182 7.75 -0.24 -21.40
C ASP A 182 6.79 -1.27 -20.78
N ASN A 183 6.17 -2.09 -21.63
CA ASN A 183 5.44 -3.26 -21.19
C ASN A 183 6.35 -4.50 -21.20
N TYR A 184 6.21 -5.37 -20.20
CA TYR A 184 7.05 -6.56 -20.06
C TYR A 184 6.23 -7.84 -20.04
N LEU A 185 6.68 -8.84 -20.79
CA LEU A 185 6.11 -10.19 -20.79
C LEU A 185 7.12 -11.16 -20.20
N PHE A 186 6.88 -11.62 -18.98
CA PHE A 186 7.65 -12.68 -18.34
C PHE A 186 7.10 -14.03 -18.79
N TYR A 187 7.93 -14.84 -19.43
CA TYR A 187 7.51 -16.17 -19.88
C TYR A 187 8.55 -17.23 -19.57
N GLY A 188 8.12 -18.49 -19.44
CA GLY A 188 8.99 -19.63 -19.16
C GLY A 188 8.29 -20.68 -18.31
N ALA A 189 8.96 -21.79 -18.01
CA ALA A 189 8.35 -22.89 -17.25
C ALA A 189 7.90 -22.46 -15.83
N PRO A 190 6.97 -23.20 -15.20
CA PRO A 190 6.59 -22.98 -13.81
C PRO A 190 7.80 -23.04 -12.85
N GLY A 191 7.71 -22.32 -11.73
CA GLY A 191 8.72 -22.43 -10.66
C GLY A 191 10.05 -21.69 -10.91
N LEU A 192 10.19 -20.96 -12.01
CA LEU A 192 11.43 -20.24 -12.36
C LEU A 192 11.56 -18.83 -11.75
N GLY A 193 10.55 -18.37 -11.00
CA GLY A 193 10.60 -17.07 -10.29
C GLY A 193 9.87 -15.90 -10.97
N LYS A 194 9.03 -16.13 -11.98
CA LYS A 194 8.22 -15.09 -12.66
C LYS A 194 7.37 -14.28 -11.67
N THR A 195 6.44 -14.95 -10.98
CA THR A 195 5.59 -14.38 -9.93
C THR A 195 6.42 -13.65 -8.87
N PHE A 196 7.55 -14.21 -8.46
CA PHE A 196 8.41 -13.56 -7.45
C PHE A 196 8.98 -12.24 -7.98
N LEU A 197 9.50 -12.20 -9.21
CA LEU A 197 10.02 -10.96 -9.78
C LEU A 197 8.91 -9.94 -10.04
N SER A 198 7.72 -10.39 -10.45
CA SER A 198 6.52 -9.54 -10.55
C SER A 198 6.16 -8.91 -9.20
N ASN A 199 6.23 -9.68 -8.11
CA ASN A 199 6.01 -9.19 -6.75
C ASN A 199 7.10 -8.19 -6.32
N CYS A 200 8.36 -8.41 -6.71
CA CYS A 200 9.43 -7.44 -6.46
C CYS A 200 9.12 -6.07 -7.10
N VAL A 201 8.69 -6.09 -8.37
CA VAL A 201 8.29 -4.88 -9.11
C VAL A 201 7.08 -4.21 -8.45
N ALA A 202 6.05 -5.00 -8.11
CA ALA A 202 4.85 -4.51 -7.44
C ALA A 202 5.20 -3.79 -6.12
N ASN A 203 5.97 -4.47 -5.25
CA ASN A 203 6.36 -3.92 -3.95
C ASN A 203 7.17 -2.64 -4.11
N ALA A 204 8.18 -2.62 -4.99
CA ALA A 204 9.03 -1.46 -5.18
C ALA A 204 8.26 -0.23 -5.67
N LEU A 205 7.22 -0.41 -6.49
CA LEU A 205 6.39 0.68 -6.97
C LEU A 205 5.33 1.11 -5.95
N ILE A 206 4.73 0.16 -5.23
CA ILE A 206 3.81 0.46 -4.13
C ILE A 206 4.53 1.28 -3.03
N GLU A 207 5.76 0.93 -2.68
CA GLU A 207 6.59 1.68 -1.72
C GLU A 207 6.88 3.12 -2.19
N LYS A 208 6.93 3.34 -3.50
CA LYS A 208 7.03 4.67 -4.13
C LYS A 208 5.69 5.40 -4.22
N GLY A 209 4.60 4.82 -3.72
CA GLY A 209 3.26 5.39 -3.71
C GLY A 209 2.53 5.27 -5.05
N LYS A 210 2.98 4.38 -5.95
CA LYS A 210 2.32 4.10 -7.22
C LYS A 210 1.10 3.19 -7.01
N ASN A 211 0.04 3.46 -7.76
CA ASN A 211 -1.16 2.65 -7.82
C ASN A 211 -0.91 1.41 -8.69
N VAL A 212 -0.55 0.29 -8.07
CA VAL A 212 -0.31 -0.99 -8.76
C VAL A 212 -1.51 -1.91 -8.58
N ILE A 213 -2.05 -2.42 -9.67
CA ILE A 213 -3.03 -3.52 -9.66
C ILE A 213 -2.29 -4.81 -10.01
N TYR A 214 -2.33 -5.79 -9.12
CA TYR A 214 -1.78 -7.12 -9.36
C TYR A 214 -2.89 -8.15 -9.30
N ILE A 215 -3.13 -8.86 -10.40
CA ILE A 215 -4.24 -9.80 -10.49
C ILE A 215 -3.83 -11.01 -11.33
N THR A 216 -4.33 -12.20 -11.00
CA THR A 216 -4.19 -13.36 -11.88
C THR A 216 -5.12 -13.24 -13.08
N ALA A 217 -4.72 -13.76 -14.24
CA ALA A 217 -5.57 -13.74 -15.43
C ALA A 217 -6.94 -14.40 -15.18
N GLU A 218 -6.99 -15.49 -14.41
CA GLU A 218 -8.23 -16.16 -14.03
C GLU A 218 -9.16 -15.25 -13.23
N HIS A 219 -8.64 -14.61 -12.18
CA HIS A 219 -9.44 -13.72 -11.33
C HIS A 219 -9.90 -12.48 -12.10
N LEU A 220 -9.05 -11.92 -12.97
CA LEU A 220 -9.41 -10.80 -13.84
C LEU A 220 -10.65 -11.10 -14.69
N ILE A 221 -10.66 -12.24 -15.38
CA ILE A 221 -11.81 -12.65 -16.19
C ILE A 221 -13.07 -12.85 -15.35
N ASN A 222 -12.93 -13.43 -14.15
CA ASN A 222 -14.07 -13.63 -13.25
C ASN A 222 -14.65 -12.29 -12.76
N LEU A 223 -13.80 -11.32 -12.41
CA LEU A 223 -14.24 -9.99 -12.00
C LEU A 223 -14.95 -9.23 -13.12
N VAL A 224 -14.42 -9.29 -14.34
CA VAL A 224 -15.06 -8.66 -15.51
C VAL A 224 -16.43 -9.30 -15.76
N ARG A 225 -16.51 -10.63 -15.68
CA ARG A 225 -17.79 -11.35 -15.83
C ARG A 225 -18.82 -10.92 -14.78
N GLU A 226 -18.41 -10.77 -13.53
CA GLU A 226 -19.27 -10.24 -12.46
C GLU A 226 -19.67 -8.79 -12.71
N ALA A 227 -18.73 -7.93 -13.11
CA ALA A 227 -18.97 -6.52 -13.34
C ALA A 227 -19.94 -6.28 -14.50
N VAL A 228 -19.81 -7.04 -15.59
CA VAL A 228 -20.76 -7.03 -16.72
C VAL A 228 -22.15 -7.49 -16.26
N ARG A 229 -22.23 -8.55 -15.46
CA ARG A 229 -23.51 -9.07 -14.94
C ARG A 229 -24.21 -8.07 -14.02
N ASP A 230 -23.45 -7.40 -13.16
CA ASP A 230 -23.97 -6.51 -12.12
C ASP A 230 -24.10 -5.05 -12.61
N GLY A 231 -23.75 -4.75 -13.88
CA GLY A 231 -23.80 -3.42 -14.47
C GLY A 231 -22.72 -2.44 -13.97
N ASN A 232 -21.68 -2.95 -13.31
CA ASN A 232 -20.57 -2.17 -12.72
C ASN A 232 -19.28 -2.20 -13.57
N ASP A 233 -19.37 -2.64 -14.82
CA ASP A 233 -18.25 -2.80 -15.75
C ASP A 233 -17.40 -1.53 -15.88
N ARG A 234 -18.07 -0.37 -15.94
CA ARG A 234 -17.40 0.93 -16.04
C ARG A 234 -16.43 1.20 -14.89
N THR A 235 -16.83 0.94 -13.64
CA THR A 235 -15.97 1.18 -12.46
C THR A 235 -14.72 0.31 -12.46
N LEU A 236 -14.84 -0.95 -12.91
CA LEU A 236 -13.71 -1.86 -13.03
C LEU A 236 -12.78 -1.41 -14.15
N SER A 237 -13.33 -1.06 -15.32
CA SER A 237 -12.58 -0.55 -16.46
C SER A 237 -11.82 0.73 -16.13
N ASP A 238 -12.47 1.69 -15.46
CA ASP A 238 -11.83 2.93 -14.98
C ASP A 238 -10.67 2.60 -14.04
N SER A 239 -10.86 1.68 -13.08
CA SER A 239 -9.80 1.27 -12.14
C SER A 239 -8.62 0.61 -12.85
N LEU A 240 -8.88 -0.25 -13.84
CA LEU A 240 -7.85 -0.92 -14.63
C LEU A 240 -7.11 0.05 -15.54
N SER A 241 -7.74 1.14 -15.97
CA SER A 241 -7.15 2.17 -16.84
C SER A 241 -6.36 3.22 -16.05
N ASP A 242 -6.82 3.57 -14.85
CA ASP A 242 -6.24 4.66 -14.03
C ASP A 242 -5.05 4.20 -13.16
N CYS A 243 -4.78 2.89 -13.06
CA CYS A 243 -3.62 2.42 -12.31
C CYS A 243 -2.29 2.75 -13.02
N ASP A 244 -1.24 3.00 -12.25
CA ASP A 244 0.10 3.31 -12.74
C ASP A 244 0.75 2.08 -13.39
N LEU A 245 0.53 0.88 -12.83
CA LEU A 245 0.99 -0.39 -13.39
C LEU A 245 -0.08 -1.47 -13.23
N LEU A 246 -0.42 -2.14 -14.33
CA LEU A 246 -1.24 -3.35 -14.32
C LEU A 246 -0.36 -4.60 -14.46
N ILE A 247 -0.39 -5.45 -13.43
CA ILE A 247 0.27 -6.75 -13.42
C ILE A 247 -0.78 -7.85 -13.60
N ILE A 248 -0.65 -8.62 -14.69
CA ILE A 248 -1.47 -9.81 -14.95
C ILE A 248 -0.59 -11.05 -14.78
N ASP A 249 -0.78 -11.77 -13.68
CA ASP A 249 -0.02 -12.99 -13.39
C ASP A 249 -0.68 -14.25 -13.96
N ASP A 250 0.17 -15.22 -14.29
CA ASP A 250 -0.20 -16.55 -14.78
C ASP A 250 -1.18 -16.57 -15.96
N LEU A 251 -0.99 -15.66 -16.93
CA LEU A 251 -1.72 -15.65 -18.18
C LEU A 251 -1.56 -17.00 -18.90
N GLY A 252 -2.70 -17.61 -19.24
CA GLY A 252 -2.79 -18.96 -19.79
C GLY A 252 -3.41 -19.97 -18.83
N ALA A 253 -3.53 -19.64 -17.54
CA ALA A 253 -4.20 -20.47 -16.55
C ALA A 253 -5.73 -20.32 -16.56
N GLU A 254 -6.25 -19.21 -17.08
CA GLU A 254 -7.69 -18.94 -17.14
C GLU A 254 -8.46 -19.92 -18.06
N TYR A 255 -9.75 -20.11 -17.77
CA TYR A 255 -10.62 -20.89 -18.63
C TYR A 255 -10.88 -20.13 -19.94
N GLN A 256 -10.32 -20.67 -21.03
CA GLN A 256 -10.33 -20.00 -22.32
C GLN A 256 -11.70 -20.09 -23.01
N THR A 257 -12.25 -18.95 -23.35
CA THR A 257 -13.51 -18.75 -24.06
C THR A 257 -13.39 -17.56 -25.01
N ALA A 258 -14.29 -17.44 -25.99
CA ALA A 258 -14.33 -16.23 -26.83
C ALA A 258 -14.48 -14.95 -25.99
N PHE A 259 -15.31 -15.02 -24.93
CA PHE A 259 -15.47 -13.93 -23.98
C PHE A 259 -14.16 -13.55 -23.29
N SER A 260 -13.41 -14.51 -22.72
CA SER A 260 -12.15 -14.20 -22.03
C SER A 260 -11.12 -13.59 -22.98
N ASP A 261 -11.02 -14.11 -24.21
CA ASP A 261 -10.07 -13.61 -25.21
C ASP A 261 -10.42 -12.17 -25.63
N ASP A 262 -11.72 -11.87 -25.79
CA ASP A 262 -12.20 -10.53 -26.13
C ASP A 262 -11.98 -9.54 -24.98
N GLN A 263 -12.25 -9.94 -23.73
CA GLN A 263 -12.04 -9.08 -22.56
C GLN A 263 -10.56 -8.79 -22.30
N LEU A 264 -9.69 -9.81 -22.37
CA LEU A 264 -8.24 -9.62 -22.30
C LEU A 264 -7.74 -8.70 -23.40
N PHE A 265 -8.24 -8.90 -24.64
CA PHE A 265 -7.90 -8.01 -25.75
C PHE A 265 -8.29 -6.57 -25.47
N GLN A 266 -9.51 -6.31 -24.99
CA GLN A 266 -9.98 -4.95 -24.69
C GLN A 266 -9.10 -4.29 -23.62
N ILE A 267 -8.91 -4.94 -22.48
CA ILE A 267 -8.10 -4.41 -21.37
C ILE A 267 -6.66 -4.08 -21.82
N ILE A 268 -6.00 -5.03 -22.51
CA ILE A 268 -4.62 -4.85 -22.97
C ILE A 268 -4.55 -3.76 -24.04
N ASN A 269 -5.51 -3.72 -24.97
CA ASN A 269 -5.52 -2.73 -26.03
C ASN A 269 -5.75 -1.32 -25.50
N ASP A 270 -6.69 -1.13 -24.57
CA ASP A 270 -7.02 0.17 -24.02
C ASP A 270 -5.85 0.73 -23.20
N ARG A 271 -5.17 -0.13 -22.42
CA ARG A 271 -3.92 0.23 -21.73
C ARG A 271 -2.82 0.63 -22.71
N ILE A 272 -2.62 -0.11 -23.79
CA ILE A 272 -1.63 0.24 -24.84
C ILE A 272 -1.96 1.60 -25.45
N LEU A 273 -3.23 1.86 -25.77
CA LEU A 273 -3.65 3.13 -26.38
C LEU A 273 -3.52 4.32 -25.43
N GLY A 274 -3.61 4.09 -24.12
CA GLY A 274 -3.41 5.09 -23.08
C GLY A 274 -1.99 5.18 -22.53
N ASP A 275 -1.00 4.56 -23.19
CA ASP A 275 0.40 4.48 -22.73
C ASP A 275 0.56 3.96 -21.28
N GLY A 276 -0.37 3.11 -20.85
CA GLY A 276 -0.43 2.52 -19.52
C GLY A 276 0.50 1.32 -19.38
N PRO A 277 1.54 1.38 -18.52
CA PRO A 277 2.49 0.28 -18.36
C PRO A 277 1.83 -1.00 -17.86
N MET A 278 2.30 -2.13 -18.39
CA MET A 278 1.83 -3.46 -18.03
C MET A 278 2.98 -4.45 -17.83
N LEU A 279 2.81 -5.36 -16.87
CA LEU A 279 3.65 -6.53 -16.69
C LEU A 279 2.77 -7.78 -16.75
N ILE A 280 3.00 -8.63 -17.75
CA ILE A 280 2.29 -9.88 -17.89
C ILE A 280 3.24 -11.04 -17.59
N SER A 281 2.77 -12.03 -16.86
CA SER A 281 3.50 -13.26 -16.55
C SER A 281 2.75 -14.46 -17.13
N SER A 282 3.45 -15.41 -17.75
CA SER A 282 2.83 -16.57 -18.41
C SER A 282 3.73 -17.82 -18.37
N ASN A 283 3.13 -19.00 -18.30
CA ASN A 283 3.83 -20.27 -18.53
C ASN A 283 3.91 -20.64 -20.03
N LEU A 284 3.29 -19.85 -20.91
CA LEU A 284 3.25 -20.08 -22.35
C LEU A 284 4.40 -19.34 -23.04
N SER A 285 5.06 -20.02 -23.98
CA SER A 285 5.98 -19.37 -24.91
C SER A 285 5.23 -18.43 -25.86
N PRO A 286 5.90 -17.44 -26.49
CA PRO A 286 5.27 -16.57 -27.49
C PRO A 286 4.55 -17.32 -28.61
N LYS A 287 5.10 -18.48 -29.05
CA LYS A 287 4.45 -19.33 -30.05
C LYS A 287 3.16 -19.99 -29.52
N GLN A 288 3.18 -20.42 -28.26
CA GLN A 288 1.97 -20.97 -27.62
C GLN A 288 0.92 -19.88 -27.42
N ILE A 289 1.31 -18.64 -27.08
CA ILE A 289 0.40 -17.49 -26.99
C ILE A 289 -0.30 -17.24 -28.34
N GLN A 290 0.43 -17.26 -29.46
CA GLN A 290 -0.16 -17.12 -30.82
C GLN A 290 -1.15 -18.22 -31.18
N THR A 291 -0.93 -19.42 -30.64
CA THR A 291 -1.77 -20.58 -30.93
C THR A 291 -3.00 -20.61 -30.01
N ARG A 292 -2.81 -20.21 -28.76
CA ARG A 292 -3.84 -20.20 -27.74
C ARG A 292 -4.83 -19.07 -28.02
N TYR A 293 -4.37 -17.83 -28.02
CA TYR A 293 -5.25 -16.67 -28.10
C TYR A 293 -5.57 -16.28 -29.54
N ASN A 294 -6.66 -15.52 -29.69
CA ASN A 294 -6.99 -14.93 -30.99
C ASN A 294 -5.84 -14.06 -31.56
N THR A 295 -5.82 -13.92 -32.88
CA THR A 295 -4.73 -13.23 -33.60
C THR A 295 -4.52 -11.78 -33.14
N ARG A 296 -5.59 -11.09 -32.72
CA ARG A 296 -5.53 -9.69 -32.31
C ARG A 296 -4.83 -9.54 -30.96
N LEU A 297 -5.21 -10.36 -29.98
CA LEU A 297 -4.59 -10.40 -28.65
C LEU A 297 -3.12 -10.82 -28.73
N ALA A 298 -2.83 -11.91 -29.44
CA ALA A 298 -1.46 -12.36 -29.63
C ALA A 298 -0.58 -11.30 -30.32
N SER A 299 -1.11 -10.61 -31.34
CA SER A 299 -0.40 -9.53 -32.03
C SER A 299 -0.08 -8.37 -31.10
N ARG A 300 -1.03 -7.94 -30.25
CA ARG A 300 -0.79 -6.88 -29.25
C ARG A 300 0.29 -7.29 -28.25
N MET A 301 0.19 -8.51 -27.72
CA MET A 301 1.18 -9.02 -26.77
C MET A 301 2.59 -9.09 -27.37
N ILE A 302 2.74 -9.61 -28.59
CA ILE A 302 4.06 -9.79 -29.20
C ILE A 302 4.64 -8.46 -29.71
N GLY A 303 3.79 -7.56 -30.20
CA GLY A 303 4.23 -6.29 -30.77
C GLY A 303 4.56 -5.21 -29.74
N HIS A 304 3.92 -5.23 -28.57
CA HIS A 304 4.03 -4.14 -27.60
C HIS A 304 4.71 -4.51 -26.28
N PHE A 305 5.08 -5.78 -26.07
CA PHE A 305 5.76 -6.23 -24.85
C PHE A 305 7.20 -6.66 -25.13
N LYS A 306 8.12 -6.20 -24.27
CA LYS A 306 9.47 -6.73 -24.18
C LYS A 306 9.42 -8.09 -23.49
N ALA A 307 9.63 -9.16 -24.27
CA ALA A 307 9.56 -10.52 -23.76
C ALA A 307 10.85 -10.92 -23.01
N LEU A 308 10.72 -11.30 -21.74
CA LEU A 308 11.81 -11.75 -20.88
C LEU A 308 11.65 -13.25 -20.56
N HIS A 309 12.64 -14.05 -20.97
CA HIS A 309 12.56 -15.51 -20.89
C HIS A 309 13.17 -16.06 -19.60
N PHE A 310 12.35 -16.50 -18.67
CA PHE A 310 12.81 -17.18 -17.47
C PHE A 310 13.33 -18.57 -17.82
N VAL A 311 14.59 -18.83 -17.47
CA VAL A 311 15.30 -20.09 -17.74
C VAL A 311 15.90 -20.64 -16.45
N GLY A 312 15.98 -21.96 -16.35
CA GLY A 312 16.55 -22.66 -15.19
C GLY A 312 15.75 -23.90 -14.83
N THR A 313 15.93 -24.36 -13.60
CA THR A 313 15.20 -25.47 -12.99
C THR A 313 14.20 -24.94 -11.96
N ASP A 314 13.18 -25.75 -11.64
CA ASP A 314 12.14 -25.33 -10.70
C ASP A 314 12.74 -25.07 -9.30
N ILE A 315 12.74 -23.80 -8.91
CA ILE A 315 13.30 -23.32 -7.64
C ILE A 315 12.52 -23.87 -6.45
N ARG A 316 11.22 -24.14 -6.62
CA ARG A 316 10.36 -24.73 -5.58
C ARG A 316 10.84 -26.14 -5.26
N MET A 317 11.34 -26.87 -6.27
CA MET A 317 11.92 -28.21 -6.09
C MET A 317 13.31 -28.14 -5.45
N ILE A 318 14.15 -27.18 -5.84
CA ILE A 318 15.45 -26.94 -5.20
C ILE A 318 15.28 -26.66 -3.71
N LYS A 319 14.35 -25.76 -3.34
CA LYS A 319 14.08 -25.41 -1.94
C LYS A 319 13.59 -26.58 -1.09
N LYS A 320 12.98 -27.60 -1.70
CA LYS A 320 12.55 -28.84 -1.04
C LYS A 320 13.63 -29.92 -0.98
N GLY A 321 14.83 -29.66 -1.51
CA GLY A 321 15.90 -30.66 -1.64
C GLY A 321 15.60 -31.75 -2.67
N MET A 322 14.59 -31.55 -3.53
CA MET A 322 14.12 -32.53 -4.51
C MET A 322 14.64 -32.26 -5.93
N ALA A 323 15.47 -31.22 -6.10
CA ALA A 323 16.27 -31.07 -7.31
C ALA A 323 17.46 -32.03 -7.21
N HIS A 324 17.23 -33.30 -7.52
CA HIS A 324 18.30 -34.30 -7.57
C HIS A 324 18.99 -34.29 -8.93
N GLN A 325 20.33 -34.27 -8.83
CA GLN A 325 21.33 -34.94 -9.65
C GLN A 325 21.40 -34.64 -11.15
#